data_AF-A0A1Q8C6H3-F1
#
_entry.id   AF-A0A1Q8C6H3-F1
#
_cell.length_a   1.000
_cell.length_b   1.000
_cell.length_c   1.000
_cell.angle_alpha   90.00
_cell.angle_beta   90.00
_cell.angle_gamma   90.00
#
_symmetry.space_group_name_H-M   'P 1'
#
loop_
_entity.id
_entity.type
_entity.pdbx_description
1 polymer ?
#
loop_
_entity_poly.entity_id
_entity_poly.type
_entity_poly.pdbx_seq_one_letter_code
_entity_poly.pdbx_strand_id
1 'polypeptide(L)'
;MTNLRPFGVPAAAVSRRTLLTGTLGAGALAALTACGGGEDTGGGGGGGGGTVTFGSNWADEVPKNAVAAMIKGYSGGEVRINTVDHNSFQENINSYLQGGPD
;
A
#
# COMPACT_ATOMS: atom_id res chain seq x y z
N MET A 1 -64.26 -3.34 15.01
CA MET A 1 -63.78 -4.55 14.30
C MET A 1 -64.00 -4.26 12.82
N THR A 2 -63.06 -4.11 11.89
CA THR A 2 -61.64 -4.51 11.83
C THR A 2 -61.04 -3.69 10.66
N ASN A 3 -59.85 -3.12 10.82
CA ASN A 3 -59.13 -2.40 9.75
C ASN A 3 -58.63 -3.40 8.69
N LEU A 4 -59.03 -3.26 7.43
CA LEU A 4 -58.32 -3.88 6.30
C LEU A 4 -57.29 -2.88 5.78
N ARG A 5 -56.01 -3.09 6.13
CA ARG A 5 -54.89 -2.48 5.43
C ARG A 5 -54.58 -3.33 4.20
N PRO A 6 -54.50 -2.76 2.99
CA PRO A 6 -54.00 -3.48 1.83
C PRO A 6 -52.51 -3.78 2.05
N PHE A 7 -52.17 -5.06 2.13
CA PHE A 7 -50.82 -5.54 1.87
C PHE A 7 -50.56 -5.38 0.38
N GLY A 8 -49.62 -4.52 -0.01
CA GLY A 8 -49.23 -4.45 -1.41
C GLY A 8 -48.48 -3.19 -1.82
N VAL A 9 -47.21 -3.09 -1.42
CA VAL A 9 -46.21 -2.42 -2.24
C VAL A 9 -44.93 -3.27 -2.16
N PRO A 10 -44.57 -4.07 -3.18
CA PRO A 10 -43.20 -4.49 -3.31
C PRO A 10 -42.40 -3.25 -3.73
N ALA A 11 -41.96 -2.47 -2.75
CA ALA A 11 -40.81 -1.61 -2.97
C ALA A 11 -39.67 -2.57 -3.31
N ALA A 12 -39.23 -2.58 -4.56
CA ALA A 12 -38.05 -3.32 -4.98
C ALA A 12 -36.94 -2.94 -4.01
N ALA A 13 -36.64 -3.85 -3.07
CA ALA A 13 -35.64 -3.61 -2.06
C ALA A 13 -34.31 -3.57 -2.80
N VAL A 14 -33.85 -2.36 -3.12
CA VAL A 14 -32.50 -2.13 -3.61
C VAL A 14 -31.58 -2.52 -2.46
N SER A 15 -31.18 -3.79 -2.46
CA SER A 15 -30.24 -4.31 -1.48
C SER A 15 -28.92 -3.60 -1.70
N ARG A 16 -28.26 -3.18 -0.61
CA ARG A 16 -26.88 -2.65 -0.65
C ARG A 16 -25.95 -3.56 -1.46
N ARG A 17 -26.21 -4.88 -1.43
CA ARG A 17 -25.50 -5.86 -2.23
C ARG A 17 -25.72 -5.65 -3.73
N THR A 18 -26.95 -5.42 -4.19
CA THR A 18 -27.25 -5.14 -5.61
C THR A 18 -26.63 -3.82 -6.07
N LEU A 19 -26.57 -2.80 -5.21
CA LEU A 19 -25.88 -1.55 -5.50
C LEU A 19 -24.36 -1.73 -5.63
N LEU A 20 -23.72 -2.43 -4.68
CA LEU A 20 -22.28 -2.70 -4.75
C LEU A 20 -21.93 -3.59 -5.95
N THR A 21 -22.70 -4.65 -6.23
CA THR A 21 -22.41 -5.50 -7.39
C THR A 21 -22.65 -4.77 -8.72
N GLY A 22 -23.60 -3.83 -8.75
CA GLY A 22 -23.88 -3.01 -9.93
C GLY A 22 -22.76 -2.02 -10.28
N THR A 23 -22.06 -1.46 -9.29
CA THR A 23 -20.97 -0.51 -9.53
C THR A 23 -19.67 -1.19 -9.95
N LEU A 24 -19.42 -2.45 -9.55
CA LEU A 24 -18.26 -3.21 -10.02
C LEU A 24 -18.35 -3.62 -11.50
N GLY A 25 -19.55 -3.79 -12.07
CA GLY A 25 -19.71 -4.32 -13.44
C GLY A 25 -19.22 -3.41 -14.57
N ALA A 26 -19.20 -2.08 -14.36
CA ALA A 26 -18.76 -1.11 -15.37
C ALA A 26 -17.45 -0.39 -14.99
N GLY A 27 -17.08 -0.36 -13.70
CA GLY A 27 -15.85 0.28 -13.22
C GLY A 27 -14.68 -0.67 -12.98
N ALA A 28 -14.89 -1.99 -12.90
CA ALA A 28 -13.81 -2.91 -12.54
C ALA A 28 -12.67 -2.94 -13.56
N LEU A 29 -12.93 -2.71 -14.86
CA LEU A 29 -11.87 -2.62 -15.86
C LEU A 29 -11.00 -1.35 -15.70
N ALA A 30 -11.58 -0.26 -15.19
CA ALA A 30 -10.82 0.94 -14.80
C ALA A 30 -10.13 0.77 -13.43
N ALA A 31 -10.52 -0.22 -12.63
CA ALA A 31 -9.75 -0.61 -11.44
C ALA A 31 -8.53 -1.48 -11.80
N LEU A 32 -8.52 -2.15 -12.96
CA LEU A 32 -7.31 -2.81 -13.46
C LEU A 32 -6.24 -1.80 -13.89
N THR A 33 -6.59 -0.61 -14.38
CA THR A 33 -5.60 0.46 -14.61
C THR A 33 -5.02 0.97 -13.30
N ALA A 34 -5.69 0.87 -12.16
CA ALA A 34 -5.05 1.16 -10.86
C ALA A 34 -3.99 0.12 -10.44
N CYS A 35 -3.96 -1.06 -11.07
CA CYS A 35 -2.86 -2.05 -10.94
C CYS A 35 -1.91 -2.07 -12.14
N GLY A 36 -2.12 -1.23 -13.17
CA GLY A 36 -1.35 -1.26 -14.42
C GLY A 36 -1.11 0.10 -15.09
N GLY A 37 -1.49 1.18 -14.44
CA GLY A 37 -1.52 2.56 -14.93
C GLY A 37 -1.60 3.47 -13.71
N GLY A 38 -0.53 3.48 -12.93
CA GLY A 38 -0.39 4.38 -11.78
C GLY A 38 -0.35 5.81 -12.29
N GLU A 39 -1.44 6.55 -12.10
CA GLU A 39 -1.33 7.98 -11.90
C GLU A 39 -0.56 8.20 -10.60
N ASP A 40 0.72 8.54 -10.77
CA ASP A 40 1.64 9.01 -9.76
C ASP A 40 0.97 10.02 -8.82
N THR A 41 0.45 9.54 -7.69
CA THR A 41 0.12 10.38 -6.54
C THR A 41 1.27 10.38 -5.52
N GLY A 42 2.50 10.37 -6.05
CA GLY A 42 3.75 10.29 -5.29
C GLY A 42 4.91 9.88 -6.19
N GLY A 43 5.16 10.67 -7.23
CA GLY A 43 6.29 10.46 -8.13
C GLY A 43 7.63 10.60 -7.40
N GLY A 44 8.17 9.48 -6.92
CA GLY A 44 9.62 9.30 -6.79
C GLY A 44 10.16 8.92 -8.16
N GLY A 45 10.50 9.94 -8.95
CA GLY A 45 10.76 9.83 -10.39
C GLY A 45 11.75 8.73 -10.77
N GLY A 46 11.34 7.96 -11.79
CA GLY A 46 12.27 7.19 -12.61
C GLY A 46 13.19 8.14 -13.39
N GLY A 47 14.48 8.10 -13.05
CA GLY A 47 15.56 8.78 -13.76
C GLY A 47 16.87 8.44 -13.06
N GLY A 48 17.68 7.58 -13.68
CA GLY A 48 18.88 7.01 -13.06
C GLY A 48 19.79 8.05 -12.42
N GLY A 49 20.28 7.74 -11.21
CA GLY A 49 21.33 8.49 -10.52
C GLY A 49 20.93 9.19 -9.21
N GLY A 50 19.66 9.13 -8.78
CA GLY A 50 19.25 9.66 -7.48
C GLY A 50 19.72 8.78 -6.31
N THR A 51 20.13 9.40 -5.20
CA THR A 51 20.40 8.70 -3.94
C THR A 51 19.10 8.19 -3.35
N VAL A 52 18.98 6.88 -3.14
CA VAL A 52 17.86 6.24 -2.44
C VAL A 52 18.26 5.91 -1.00
N THR A 53 17.29 5.81 -0.11
CA THR A 53 17.50 5.36 1.27
C THR A 53 17.09 3.91 1.43
N PHE A 54 17.69 3.21 2.39
CA PHE A 54 17.34 1.83 2.70
C PHE A 54 17.27 1.62 4.21
N GLY A 55 16.05 1.46 4.73
CA GLY A 55 15.82 1.11 6.14
C GLY A 55 16.18 -0.35 6.41
N SER A 56 17.04 -0.59 7.40
CA SER A 56 17.48 -1.93 7.78
C SER A 56 17.40 -2.13 9.28
N ASN A 57 16.76 -3.21 9.73
CA ASN A 57 16.74 -3.60 11.15
C ASN A 57 17.84 -4.60 11.52
N TRP A 58 18.77 -4.86 10.59
CA TRP A 58 19.90 -5.77 10.77
C TRP A 58 21.08 -5.04 11.43
N ALA A 59 20.94 -4.72 12.71
CA ALA A 59 21.91 -3.90 13.43
C ALA A 59 23.16 -4.66 13.89
N ASP A 60 23.05 -5.98 14.10
CA ASP A 60 24.17 -6.82 14.50
C ASP A 60 25.26 -6.88 13.42
N GLU A 61 26.51 -7.05 13.85
CA GLU A 61 27.70 -6.93 12.99
C GLU A 61 27.61 -7.80 11.72
N VAL A 62 27.30 -9.09 11.87
CA VAL A 62 27.26 -10.04 10.76
C VAL A 62 26.19 -9.66 9.72
N PRO A 63 24.90 -9.51 10.07
CA PRO A 63 23.89 -9.18 9.08
C PRO A 63 24.00 -7.72 8.58
N LYS A 64 24.52 -6.78 9.39
CA LYS A 64 24.82 -5.41 8.94
C LYS A 64 25.87 -5.39 7.83
N ASN A 65 26.96 -6.14 8.01
CA ASN A 65 28.01 -6.27 7.01
C ASN A 65 27.51 -6.98 5.75
N ALA A 66 26.64 -7.97 5.88
CA ALA A 66 26.01 -8.62 4.74
C ALA A 66 25.15 -7.65 3.92
N VAL A 67 24.32 -6.83 4.56
CA VAL A 67 23.53 -5.79 3.89
C VAL A 67 24.44 -4.77 3.19
N ALA A 68 25.49 -4.29 3.86
CA ALA A 68 26.44 -3.36 3.26
C ALA A 68 27.14 -3.97 2.02
N ALA A 69 27.49 -5.25 2.06
CA ALA A 69 28.08 -5.96 0.93
C ALA A 69 27.11 -6.09 -0.25
N MET A 70 25.83 -6.37 0.01
CA MET A 70 24.81 -6.41 -1.03
C MET A 70 24.64 -5.04 -1.71
N ILE A 71 24.54 -3.97 -0.93
CA ILE A 71 24.39 -2.61 -1.44
C ILE A 71 25.64 -2.16 -2.21
N LYS A 72 26.85 -2.56 -1.79
CA LYS A 72 28.08 -2.28 -2.53
C LYS A 72 28.07 -2.91 -3.94
N GLY A 73 27.36 -4.02 -4.12
CA GLY A 73 27.19 -4.67 -5.43
C GLY A 73 26.13 -4.03 -6.32
N TYR A 74 25.35 -3.08 -5.81
CA TYR A 74 24.31 -2.38 -6.56
C TYR A 74 24.91 -1.29 -7.45
N SER A 75 24.56 -1.30 -8.74
CA SER A 75 25.05 -0.34 -9.72
C SER A 75 23.99 0.65 -10.21
N GLY A 76 22.78 0.62 -9.63
CA GLY A 76 21.65 1.42 -10.11
C GLY A 76 21.59 2.85 -9.55
N GLY A 77 22.46 3.20 -8.62
CA GLY A 77 22.49 4.52 -7.97
C GLY A 77 23.18 4.47 -6.60
N GLU A 78 23.21 5.61 -5.91
CA GLU A 78 23.68 5.68 -4.53
C GLU A 78 22.59 5.17 -3.58
N VAL A 79 22.97 4.35 -2.60
CA VAL A 79 22.04 3.86 -1.56
C VAL A 79 22.60 4.22 -0.19
N ARG A 80 21.82 4.97 0.59
CA ARG A 80 22.15 5.33 1.97
C ARG A 80 21.42 4.39 2.94
N ILE A 81 22.17 3.54 3.61
CA ILE A 81 21.61 2.58 4.58
C ILE A 81 21.31 3.31 5.90
N ASN A 82 20.06 3.24 6.35
CA ASN A 82 19.61 3.67 7.67
C ASN A 82 19.38 2.45 8.55
N THR A 83 20.38 2.10 9.37
CA THR A 83 20.28 0.94 10.27
C THR A 83 19.65 1.33 11.60
N VAL A 84 18.55 0.66 11.95
CA VAL A 84 17.85 0.78 13.23
C VAL A 84 18.01 -0.53 14.00
N ASP A 85 18.02 -0.47 15.32
CA ASP A 85 17.98 -1.66 16.16
C ASP A 85 16.74 -2.52 15.88
N HIS A 86 16.89 -3.84 15.99
CA HIS A 86 15.87 -4.80 15.61
C HIS A 86 14.57 -4.63 16.42
N ASN A 87 14.69 -4.49 17.73
CA ASN A 87 13.53 -4.33 18.61
C ASN A 87 12.89 -2.95 18.42
N SER A 88 13.72 -1.92 18.33
CA SER A 88 13.26 -0.55 18.09
C SER A 88 12.46 -0.43 16.79
N PHE A 89 12.90 -1.11 15.72
CA PHE A 89 12.18 -1.14 14.45
C PHE A 89 10.84 -1.88 14.58
N GLN A 90 10.79 -3.00 15.31
CA GLN A 90 9.55 -3.74 15.55
C GLN A 90 8.53 -2.91 16.33
N GLU A 91 8.97 -2.26 17.41
CA GLU A 91 8.09 -1.45 18.27
C GLU A 91 7.52 -0.23 17.54
N ASN A 92 8.26 0.30 16.57
CA ASN A 92 7.91 1.55 15.88
C ASN A 92 7.51 1.37 14.42
N ILE A 93 7.29 0.15 13.93
CA ILE A 93 7.05 -0.13 12.51
C ILE A 93 5.88 0.68 11.93
N ASN A 94 4.79 0.83 12.69
CA ASN A 94 3.63 1.58 12.22
C ASN A 94 3.92 3.07 12.07
N SER A 95 4.68 3.64 13.01
CA SER A 95 5.10 5.05 12.97
C SER A 95 6.05 5.28 11.79
N TYR A 96 7.02 4.40 11.62
CA TYR A 96 7.98 4.43 10.51
C TYR A 96 7.29 4.43 9.14
N LEU A 97 6.35 3.51 8.92
CA LEU A 97 5.63 3.39 7.64
C LEU A 97 4.69 4.56 7.34
N GLN A 98 4.22 5.27 8.35
CA GLN A 98 3.31 6.41 8.20
C GLN A 98 4.03 7.77 8.19
N GLY A 99 5.29 7.82 8.64
CA GLY A 99 6.07 9.05 8.85
C GLY A 99 6.99 9.46 7.71
N GLY A 100 6.98 8.74 6.58
CA GLY A 100 7.97 8.89 5.51
C GLY A 100 9.11 7.88 5.70
N PRO A 101 8.86 6.59 5.41
CA PRO A 101 9.87 5.55 5.54
C PRO A 101 11.01 5.76 4.55
N ASP A 102 12.14 5.07 4.81
CA ASP A 102 13.27 5.03 3.88
C ASP A 102 12.93 4.26 2.59
#